data_AF-A0A3P3DCE4-F1
#
_entry.id   AF-A0A3P3DCE4-F1
#
_cell.length_a   1.000
_cell.length_b   1.000
_cell.length_c   1.000
_cell.angle_alpha   90.00
_cell.angle_beta   90.00
_cell.angle_gamma   90.00
#
_symmetry.space_group_name_H-M   'P 1'
#
loop_
_entity.id
_entity.type
_entity.pdbx_description
1 polymer ?
#
loop_
_entity_poly.entity_id
_entity_poly.type
_entity_poly.pdbx_seq_one_letter_code
_entity_poly.pdbx_strand_id
1 'polypeptide(L)'
;MEKVDWALLISILSFCAATASAFYTRRMAVQDAQRMKRKSPILEVLSSNPLRRMIGSPLRGGGYVDIEGYWETRVTIRNLEPTARLKINAIAARRGVLISDRPSLEDPDKPSYDRPLQFPLPSDAFRSKIRLGYSIEVFGTPHRQPSGGDAVYPLIYSKSKLAPSDLKLDWEWLDGQPK
;
A
#
# COMPACT_ATOMS: atom_id res chain seq x y z
N MET A 1 31.84 21.31 -58.17
CA MET A 1 30.74 20.59 -57.50
C MET A 1 29.68 20.31 -58.52
N GLU A 2 29.50 19.03 -58.83
CA GLU A 2 28.49 18.58 -59.78
C GLU A 2 27.12 18.51 -59.09
N LYS A 3 26.04 18.53 -59.89
CA LYS A 3 24.66 18.40 -59.35
C LYS A 3 24.46 17.10 -58.55
N VAL A 4 25.26 16.08 -58.87
CA VAL A 4 25.29 14.78 -58.19
C VAL A 4 25.79 14.92 -56.74
N ASP A 5 26.83 15.75 -56.50
CA ASP A 5 27.37 15.99 -55.15
C ASP A 5 26.32 16.62 -54.22
N TRP A 6 25.53 17.54 -54.75
CA TRP A 6 24.44 18.19 -54.02
C TRP A 6 23.31 17.22 -53.67
N ALA A 7 22.91 16.37 -54.62
CA ALA A 7 21.88 15.35 -54.36
C ALA A 7 22.33 14.35 -53.29
N LEU A 8 23.63 13.99 -53.28
CA LEU A 8 24.21 13.07 -52.32
C LEU A 8 24.28 13.69 -50.91
N LEU A 9 24.67 14.97 -50.81
CA LEU A 9 24.64 15.73 -49.56
C LEU A 9 23.23 15.86 -48.98
N ILE A 10 22.24 16.19 -49.80
CA ILE A 10 20.83 16.31 -49.37
C ILE A 10 20.31 14.96 -48.88
N SER A 11 20.69 13.87 -49.54
CA SER A 11 20.27 12.51 -49.16
C SER A 11 20.85 12.10 -47.81
N ILE A 12 22.14 12.38 -47.57
CA ILE A 12 22.80 12.09 -46.29
C ILE A 12 22.20 12.94 -45.17
N LEU A 13 21.99 14.24 -45.39
CA LEU A 13 21.37 15.13 -44.40
C LEU A 13 19.94 14.69 -44.07
N SER A 14 19.17 14.26 -45.07
CA SER A 14 17.82 13.74 -44.88
C SER A 14 17.82 12.43 -44.09
N PHE A 15 18.79 11.54 -44.35
CA PHE A 15 18.97 10.29 -43.61
C PHE A 15 19.36 10.54 -42.13
N CYS A 16 20.29 11.47 -41.88
CA CYS A 16 20.68 11.88 -40.53
C CYS A 16 19.50 12.53 -39.77
N ALA A 17 18.70 13.37 -40.45
CA ALA A 17 17.51 13.97 -39.85
C ALA A 17 16.44 12.92 -39.52
N ALA A 18 16.22 11.95 -40.41
CA ALA A 18 15.27 10.85 -40.19
C ALA A 18 15.69 9.95 -39.02
N THR A 19 16.97 9.60 -38.93
CA THR A 19 17.50 8.79 -37.82
C THR A 19 17.43 9.55 -36.49
N ALA A 20 17.81 10.83 -36.45
CA ALA A 20 17.66 11.67 -35.25
C ALA A 20 16.20 11.78 -34.79
N SER A 21 15.27 11.95 -35.73
CA SER A 21 13.83 12.00 -35.46
C SER A 21 13.31 10.67 -34.89
N ALA A 22 13.71 9.54 -35.47
CA ALA A 22 13.34 8.22 -34.98
C ALA A 22 13.84 7.95 -33.55
N PHE A 23 15.07 8.37 -33.22
CA PHE A 23 15.60 8.27 -31.86
C PHE A 23 14.85 9.15 -30.87
N TYR A 24 14.51 10.38 -31.26
CA TYR A 24 13.72 11.29 -30.42
C TYR A 24 12.33 10.72 -30.15
N THR A 25 11.62 10.25 -31.17
CA THR A 25 10.28 9.64 -31.04
C THR A 25 10.34 8.40 -30.16
N ARG A 26 11.36 7.55 -30.30
CA ARG A 26 11.55 6.39 -29.41
C ARG A 26 11.74 6.82 -27.95
N ARG A 27 12.54 7.85 -27.70
CA ARG A 27 12.76 8.37 -26.34
C ARG A 27 11.48 8.96 -25.73
N MET A 28 10.72 9.72 -26.52
CA MET A 28 9.40 10.23 -26.11
C MET A 28 8.42 9.10 -25.83
N ALA A 29 8.31 8.11 -26.72
CA ALA A 29 7.45 6.94 -26.52
C ALA A 29 7.80 6.16 -25.25
N VAL A 30 9.09 6.03 -24.90
CA VAL A 30 9.51 5.39 -23.64
C VAL A 30 9.12 6.23 -22.43
N GLN A 31 9.30 7.56 -22.49
CA GLN A 31 8.93 8.46 -21.41
C GLN A 31 7.41 8.53 -21.22
N ASP A 32 6.65 8.55 -22.31
CA ASP A 32 5.19 8.52 -22.29
C ASP A 32 4.68 7.17 -21.80
N ALA A 33 5.28 6.06 -22.23
CA ALA A 33 4.98 4.74 -21.67
C ALA A 33 5.26 4.71 -20.15
N GLN A 34 6.35 5.33 -19.68
CA GLN A 34 6.64 5.45 -18.25
C GLN A 34 5.65 6.35 -17.51
N ARG A 35 5.16 7.43 -18.12
CA ARG A 35 4.14 8.33 -17.55
C ARG A 35 2.75 7.70 -17.56
N MET A 36 2.46 6.83 -18.52
CA MET A 36 1.24 6.03 -18.61
C MET A 36 1.30 4.77 -17.74
N LYS A 37 2.45 4.43 -17.12
CA LYS A 37 2.49 3.36 -16.12
C LYS A 37 1.62 3.75 -14.94
N ARG A 38 0.71 2.85 -14.58
CA ARG A 38 -0.20 3.01 -13.44
C ARG A 38 0.57 3.32 -12.18
N LYS A 39 0.04 4.25 -11.38
CA LYS A 39 0.67 4.62 -10.12
C LYS A 39 0.48 3.50 -9.11
N SER A 40 1.58 2.97 -8.59
CA SER A 40 1.50 2.01 -7.49
C SER A 40 0.83 2.66 -6.27
N PRO A 41 -0.01 1.92 -5.53
CA PRO A 41 -0.57 2.42 -4.28
C PRO A 41 0.52 2.69 -3.25
N ILE A 42 0.27 3.68 -2.39
CA ILE A 42 1.19 4.04 -1.32
C ILE A 42 0.73 3.33 -0.04
N LEU A 43 1.71 2.78 0.68
CA LEU A 43 1.59 2.26 2.03
C LEU A 43 2.39 3.16 2.97
N GLU A 44 1.73 3.80 3.92
CA GLU A 44 2.35 4.72 4.88
C GLU A 44 2.14 4.23 6.31
N VAL A 45 3.18 4.28 7.14
CA VAL A 45 3.06 4.04 8.58
C VAL A 45 2.89 5.39 9.27
N LEU A 46 1.69 5.67 9.77
CA LEU A 46 1.37 6.94 10.43
C LEU A 46 1.94 7.00 11.85
N SER A 47 1.76 5.91 12.60
CA SER A 47 2.24 5.80 13.97
C SER A 47 2.48 4.34 14.32
N SER A 48 3.43 4.11 15.21
CA SER A 48 3.69 2.81 15.85
C SER A 48 3.92 3.10 17.32
N ASN A 49 2.88 2.88 18.13
CA ASN A 49 2.86 3.19 19.56
C ASN A 49 2.88 1.90 20.39
N PRO A 50 3.41 1.92 21.62
CA PRO A 50 3.30 0.77 22.52
C PRO A 50 1.84 0.36 22.69
N LEU A 51 1.57 -0.94 22.60
CA LEU A 51 0.22 -1.47 22.76
C LEU A 51 -0.20 -1.34 24.22
N ARG A 52 -1.40 -0.84 24.47
CA ARG A 52 -1.96 -0.66 25.81
C ARG A 52 -3.13 -1.59 26.05
N ARG A 53 -3.22 -2.13 27.27
CA ARG A 53 -4.42 -2.80 27.78
C ARG A 53 -5.02 -2.03 28.94
N MET A 54 -6.34 -2.07 29.04
CA MET A 54 -7.04 -1.57 30.22
C MET A 54 -6.83 -2.56 31.39
N ILE A 55 -6.49 -2.03 32.56
CA ILE A 55 -6.42 -2.78 33.81
C ILE A 55 -7.45 -2.18 34.78
N GLY A 56 -8.35 -3.02 35.28
CA GLY A 56 -9.47 -2.62 36.13
C GLY A 56 -10.72 -2.20 35.34
N SER A 57 -11.80 -1.88 36.06
CA SER A 57 -13.02 -1.36 35.45
C SER A 57 -12.88 0.16 35.20
N PRO A 58 -13.25 0.69 34.03
CA PRO A 58 -13.20 2.13 33.77
C PRO A 58 -14.05 2.92 34.78
N LEU A 59 -15.16 2.32 35.25
CA LEU A 59 -16.04 2.90 36.27
C LEU A 59 -15.42 2.99 37.67
N ARG A 60 -14.30 2.28 37.92
CA ARG A 60 -13.60 2.23 39.21
C ARG A 60 -12.21 2.88 39.17
N GLY A 61 -11.97 3.77 38.20
CA GLY A 61 -10.66 4.40 38.04
C GLY A 61 -9.60 3.46 37.45
N GLY A 62 -10.02 2.49 36.63
CA GLY A 62 -9.11 1.65 35.86
C GLY A 62 -8.12 2.47 35.02
N GLY A 63 -6.92 1.94 34.85
CA GLY A 63 -5.84 2.58 34.09
C GLY A 63 -5.50 1.80 32.82
N TYR A 64 -4.54 2.33 32.05
CA TYR A 64 -3.94 1.61 30.93
C TYR A 64 -2.50 1.26 31.27
N VAL A 65 -2.09 0.04 30.93
CA VAL A 65 -0.70 -0.42 31.06
C VAL A 65 -0.21 -0.91 29.72
N ASP A 66 1.02 -0.54 29.39
CA ASP A 66 1.69 -0.98 28.16
C ASP A 66 1.96 -2.49 28.23
N ILE A 67 1.69 -3.20 27.15
CA ILE A 67 2.05 -4.61 26.98
C ILE A 67 3.47 -4.63 26.38
N GLU A 68 4.44 -5.00 27.21
CA GLU A 68 5.85 -5.01 26.83
C GLU A 68 6.10 -5.85 25.58
N GLY A 69 6.88 -5.31 24.64
CA GLY A 69 7.24 -5.96 23.38
C GLY A 69 6.17 -5.90 22.28
N TYR A 70 4.99 -5.33 22.53
CA TYR A 70 3.93 -5.21 21.52
C TYR A 70 3.63 -3.77 21.14
N TRP A 71 3.32 -3.58 19.85
CA TRP A 71 3.10 -2.27 19.26
C TRP A 71 1.81 -2.26 18.45
N GLU A 72 1.03 -1.20 18.61
CA GLU A 72 -0.11 -0.85 17.77
C GLU A 72 0.34 0.12 16.68
N THR A 73 0.19 -0.27 15.43
CA THR A 73 0.62 0.49 14.26
C THR A 73 -0.58 0.89 13.43
N ARG A 74 -0.73 2.20 13.18
CA ARG A 74 -1.71 2.72 12.23
C ARG A 74 -1.07 2.87 10.88
N VAL A 75 -1.67 2.24 9.89
CA VAL A 75 -1.18 2.23 8.51
C VAL A 75 -2.23 2.86 7.62
N THR A 76 -1.80 3.62 6.62
CA THR A 76 -2.65 4.16 5.57
C THR A 76 -2.28 3.51 4.25
N ILE A 77 -3.29 3.06 3.50
CA ILE A 77 -3.11 2.61 2.12
C ILE A 77 -3.95 3.51 1.23
N ARG A 78 -3.35 4.11 0.20
CA ARG A 78 -4.02 5.06 -0.70
C ARG A 78 -4.04 4.55 -2.13
N ASN A 79 -5.20 4.66 -2.77
CA ASN A 79 -5.34 4.49 -4.21
C ASN A 79 -4.96 5.81 -4.91
N LEU A 80 -3.93 5.77 -5.76
CA LEU A 80 -3.49 6.92 -6.53
C LEU A 80 -4.05 6.96 -7.96
N GLU A 81 -4.75 5.90 -8.36
CA GLU A 81 -5.27 5.76 -9.71
C GLU A 81 -6.72 6.26 -9.76
N PRO A 82 -7.00 7.36 -10.48
CA PRO A 82 -8.34 7.93 -10.55
C PRO A 82 -9.29 7.14 -11.45
N THR A 83 -8.85 6.05 -12.08
CA THR A 83 -9.68 5.30 -13.03
C THR A 83 -9.91 3.85 -12.65
N ALA A 84 -9.14 3.31 -11.70
CA ALA A 84 -9.16 1.90 -11.35
C ALA A 84 -9.40 1.70 -9.85
N ARG A 85 -10.17 0.65 -9.53
CA ARG A 85 -10.36 0.18 -8.16
C ARG A 85 -9.18 -0.70 -7.77
N LEU A 86 -8.74 -0.53 -6.53
CA LEU A 86 -7.61 -1.25 -5.96
C LEU A 86 -8.13 -2.28 -4.96
N LYS A 87 -7.70 -3.54 -5.07
CA LYS A 87 -7.94 -4.55 -4.04
C LYS A 87 -6.68 -4.82 -3.25
N ILE A 88 -6.80 -4.76 -1.94
CA ILE A 88 -5.74 -5.08 -0.98
C ILE A 88 -5.92 -6.52 -0.52
N ASN A 89 -5.07 -7.40 -1.04
CA ASN A 89 -5.09 -8.80 -0.69
C ASN A 89 -4.49 -9.02 0.72
N ALA A 90 -3.32 -8.43 0.98
CA ALA A 90 -2.60 -8.64 2.21
C ALA A 90 -1.55 -7.55 2.50
N ILE A 91 -1.11 -7.49 3.76
CA ILE A 91 0.13 -6.82 4.15
C ILE A 91 1.12 -7.90 4.58
N ALA A 92 2.32 -7.83 4.03
CA ALA A 92 3.44 -8.68 4.40
C ALA A 92 4.48 -7.85 5.15
N ALA A 93 4.94 -8.37 6.28
CA ALA A 93 6.08 -7.86 7.00
C ALA A 93 7.39 -8.35 6.36
N ARG A 94 8.40 -7.50 6.32
CA ARG A 94 9.74 -7.83 5.84
C ARG A 94 10.59 -8.35 7.01
N ARG A 95 11.51 -9.27 6.69
CA ARG A 95 12.64 -9.74 7.52
C ARG A 95 12.38 -9.77 9.04
N GLY A 96 11.94 -10.93 9.56
CA GLY A 96 11.91 -11.20 11.01
C GLY A 96 10.79 -10.50 11.79
N VAL A 97 10.10 -9.54 11.18
CA VAL A 97 8.94 -8.88 11.76
C VAL A 97 7.71 -9.77 11.65
N LEU A 98 6.94 -9.87 12.74
CA LEU A 98 5.66 -10.56 12.78
C LEU A 98 4.56 -9.56 13.12
N ILE A 99 3.46 -9.67 12.38
CA ILE A 99 2.31 -8.79 12.46
C ILE A 99 1.01 -9.59 12.63
N SER A 100 0.01 -8.98 13.24
CA SER A 100 -1.34 -9.53 13.39
C SER A 100 -2.37 -8.45 13.09
N ASP A 101 -3.52 -8.87 12.57
CA ASP A 101 -4.73 -8.05 12.54
C ASP A 101 -5.46 -8.12 13.88
N ARG A 102 -6.37 -7.16 14.10
CA ARG A 102 -7.16 -7.07 15.33
C ARG A 102 -8.03 -8.30 15.59
N PRO A 103 -8.82 -8.81 14.63
CA PRO A 103 -9.70 -9.95 14.86
C PRO A 103 -8.96 -11.22 15.35
N SER A 104 -7.72 -11.43 14.90
CA SER A 104 -6.90 -12.58 15.35
C SER A 104 -6.42 -12.48 16.81
N LEU A 105 -6.52 -11.30 17.44
CA LEU A 105 -6.13 -11.06 18.83
C LEU A 105 -7.33 -10.81 19.76
N GLU A 106 -8.53 -10.67 19.21
CA GLU A 106 -9.74 -10.40 19.99
C GLU A 106 -10.30 -11.68 20.60
N ASP A 107 -10.84 -11.58 21.81
CA ASP A 107 -11.54 -12.69 22.47
C ASP A 107 -12.88 -12.95 21.75
N PRO A 108 -13.04 -14.09 21.04
CA PRO A 108 -14.25 -14.37 20.27
C PRO A 108 -15.49 -14.57 21.15
N ASP A 109 -15.30 -14.92 22.43
CA ASP A 109 -16.37 -15.21 23.38
C ASP A 109 -16.97 -13.92 23.99
N LYS A 110 -16.44 -12.75 23.65
CA LYS A 110 -16.90 -11.44 24.11
C LYS A 110 -17.78 -10.73 23.06
N PRO A 111 -18.72 -9.85 23.49
CA PRO A 111 -19.59 -9.12 22.58
C PRO A 111 -18.80 -8.17 21.66
N SER A 112 -19.25 -8.03 20.41
CA SER A 112 -18.53 -7.38 19.30
C SER A 112 -18.23 -5.89 19.49
N TYR A 113 -19.03 -5.18 20.29
CA TYR A 113 -18.94 -3.73 20.41
C TYR A 113 -17.71 -3.25 21.20
N ASP A 114 -17.04 -4.15 21.94
CA ASP A 114 -15.81 -3.88 22.69
C ASP A 114 -15.06 -5.19 22.97
N ARG A 115 -14.77 -5.98 21.93
CA ARG A 115 -13.98 -7.21 22.15
C ARG A 115 -12.60 -6.83 22.69
N PRO A 116 -12.28 -7.20 23.94
CA PRO A 116 -10.96 -6.93 24.48
C PRO A 116 -9.96 -7.81 23.73
N LEU A 117 -8.73 -7.31 23.66
CA LEU A 117 -7.60 -8.14 23.26
C LEU A 117 -7.45 -9.27 24.29
N GLN A 118 -7.23 -10.50 23.80
CA GLN A 118 -6.91 -11.64 24.63
C GLN A 118 -5.60 -11.37 25.39
N PHE A 119 -5.50 -11.81 26.64
CA PHE A 119 -4.26 -11.74 27.40
C PHE A 119 -3.99 -13.04 28.16
N PRO A 120 -2.80 -13.67 27.99
CA PRO A 120 -1.70 -13.27 27.12
C PRO A 120 -2.06 -13.29 25.63
N LEU A 121 -1.38 -12.46 24.82
CA LEU A 121 -1.65 -12.42 23.38
C LEU A 121 -1.24 -13.74 22.71
N PRO A 122 -2.08 -14.33 21.85
CA PRO A 122 -1.78 -15.58 21.17
C PRO A 122 -0.58 -15.39 20.22
N SER A 123 0.51 -16.14 20.44
CA SER A 123 1.74 -15.96 19.66
C SER A 123 1.63 -16.43 18.21
N ASP A 124 0.72 -17.36 17.92
CA ASP A 124 0.40 -17.94 16.62
C ASP A 124 -0.46 -17.01 15.73
N ALA A 125 -1.09 -16.00 16.33
CA ALA A 125 -1.76 -14.93 15.59
C ALA A 125 -0.75 -14.03 14.84
N PHE A 126 0.49 -13.92 15.34
CA PHE A 126 1.54 -13.11 14.72
C PHE A 126 2.22 -13.84 13.57
N ARG A 127 2.09 -13.30 12.36
CA ARG A 127 2.54 -13.91 11.11
C ARG A 127 3.34 -12.93 10.27
N SER A 128 4.13 -13.44 9.33
CA SER A 128 4.84 -12.60 8.35
C SER A 128 3.91 -11.96 7.32
N LYS A 129 2.66 -12.42 7.22
CA LYS A 129 1.67 -11.91 6.27
C LYS A 129 0.26 -12.05 6.84
N ILE A 130 -0.51 -10.96 6.80
CA ILE A 130 -1.93 -10.92 7.19
C ILE A 130 -2.80 -10.60 5.98
N ARG A 131 -3.94 -11.28 5.87
CA ARG A 131 -4.93 -11.04 4.80
C ARG A 131 -5.89 -9.97 5.27
N LEU A 132 -6.18 -8.99 4.41
CA LEU A 132 -7.01 -7.83 4.78
C LEU A 132 -8.31 -7.75 3.99
N GLY A 133 -8.30 -8.14 2.71
CA GLY A 133 -9.50 -8.21 1.89
C GLY A 133 -10.19 -6.87 1.61
N TYR A 134 -9.52 -5.73 1.80
CA TYR A 134 -10.09 -4.41 1.52
C TYR A 134 -10.16 -4.13 0.02
N SER A 135 -11.16 -3.36 -0.39
CA SER A 135 -11.21 -2.73 -1.71
C SER A 135 -11.25 -1.22 -1.53
N ILE A 136 -10.38 -0.51 -2.24
CA ILE A 136 -10.29 0.95 -2.26
C ILE A 136 -10.88 1.43 -3.58
N GLU A 137 -11.89 2.27 -3.46
CA GLU A 137 -12.59 2.84 -4.60
C GLU A 137 -11.80 4.00 -5.22
N VAL A 138 -12.29 4.47 -6.37
CA VAL A 138 -11.73 5.61 -7.07
C VAL A 138 -12.06 6.91 -6.32
N PHE A 139 -11.11 7.82 -6.23
CA PHE A 139 -11.32 9.16 -5.66
C PHE A 139 -12.54 9.85 -6.28
N GLY A 140 -13.49 10.30 -5.46
CA GLY A 140 -14.70 11.00 -5.91
C GLY A 140 -15.90 10.12 -6.29
N THR A 141 -15.84 8.79 -6.06
CA THR A 141 -17.03 7.94 -6.23
C THR A 141 -18.03 8.11 -5.07
N PRO A 142 -19.34 8.24 -5.33
CA PRO A 142 -20.36 8.27 -4.26
C PRO A 142 -20.39 6.98 -3.46
N HIS A 143 -20.37 7.05 -2.13
CA HIS A 143 -20.25 5.88 -1.26
C HIS A 143 -21.62 5.33 -0.80
N ARG A 144 -21.78 4.00 -0.85
CA ARG A 144 -22.89 3.25 -0.21
C ARG A 144 -22.45 2.42 1.00
N GLN A 145 -21.16 2.42 1.35
CA GLN A 145 -20.58 1.67 2.47
C GLN A 145 -19.77 2.58 3.41
N PRO A 146 -19.70 2.26 4.71
CA PRO A 146 -19.08 3.12 5.72
C PRO A 146 -17.55 3.25 5.60
N SER A 147 -16.88 2.40 4.81
CA SER A 147 -15.44 2.44 4.56
C SER A 147 -15.06 2.98 3.17
N GLY A 148 -15.99 3.63 2.47
CA GLY A 148 -15.73 4.22 1.16
C GLY A 148 -14.80 5.42 1.28
N GLY A 149 -13.69 5.37 0.55
CA GLY A 149 -12.72 6.45 0.42
C GLY A 149 -11.63 6.07 -0.58
N ASP A 150 -10.79 7.04 -0.94
CA ASP A 150 -9.55 6.84 -1.71
C ASP A 150 -8.42 6.20 -0.87
N ALA A 151 -8.69 5.95 0.40
CA ALA A 151 -7.75 5.36 1.34
C ALA A 151 -8.43 4.44 2.37
N VAL A 152 -7.67 3.49 2.88
CA VAL A 152 -8.06 2.65 4.05
C VAL A 152 -7.01 2.77 5.14
N TYR A 153 -7.45 2.62 6.39
CA TYR A 153 -6.64 2.84 7.58
C TYR A 153 -6.56 1.58 8.46
N PRO A 154 -5.96 0.48 7.99
CA PRO A 154 -5.85 -0.73 8.78
C PRO A 154 -5.02 -0.51 10.04
N LEU A 155 -5.48 -1.14 11.13
CA LEU A 155 -4.77 -1.24 12.39
C LEU A 155 -4.02 -2.57 12.43
N ILE A 156 -2.72 -2.53 12.70
CA ILE A 156 -1.84 -3.70 12.71
C ILE A 156 -1.14 -3.77 14.07
N TYR A 157 -1.05 -4.98 14.62
CA TYR A 157 -0.27 -5.25 15.83
C TYR A 157 1.04 -5.94 15.47
N SER A 158 2.11 -5.66 16.21
CA SER A 158 3.43 -6.20 15.91
C SER A 158 4.26 -6.43 17.17
N LYS A 159 5.27 -7.30 17.07
CA LYS A 159 6.23 -7.59 18.15
C LYS A 159 7.44 -6.62 18.18
N SER A 160 7.43 -5.61 17.33
CA SER A 160 8.52 -4.63 17.19
C SER A 160 7.96 -3.34 16.62
N LYS A 161 8.53 -2.19 16.99
CA LYS A 161 8.15 -0.90 16.39
C LYS A 161 8.36 -0.96 14.88
N LEU A 162 7.34 -0.59 14.10
CA LEU A 162 7.37 -0.68 12.64
C LEU A 162 7.82 0.64 12.01
N ALA A 163 8.71 0.54 11.03
CA ALA A 163 9.06 1.60 10.09
C ALA A 163 8.34 1.41 8.74
N PRO A 164 8.22 2.46 7.91
CA PRO A 164 7.61 2.35 6.59
C PRO A 164 8.25 1.28 5.68
N SER A 165 9.56 1.04 5.83
CA SER A 165 10.29 0.03 5.06
C SER A 165 9.97 -1.42 5.41
N ASP A 166 9.36 -1.65 6.59
CA ASP A 166 9.18 -2.98 7.16
C ASP A 166 7.95 -3.68 6.62
N LEU A 167 7.09 -2.96 5.92
CA LEU A 167 5.86 -3.48 5.36
C LEU A 167 5.92 -3.50 3.83
N LYS A 168 5.21 -4.47 3.25
CA LYS A 168 5.00 -4.59 1.82
C LYS A 168 3.53 -4.87 1.58
N LEU A 169 2.96 -4.11 0.68
CA LEU A 169 1.58 -4.29 0.26
C LEU A 169 1.48 -5.37 -0.83
N ASP A 170 0.54 -6.29 -0.66
CA ASP A 170 0.10 -7.21 -1.70
C ASP A 170 -1.29 -6.79 -2.19
N TRP A 171 -1.34 -6.29 -3.41
CA TRP A 171 -2.51 -5.61 -3.99
C TRP A 171 -2.68 -5.97 -5.45
N GLU A 172 -3.87 -5.81 -6.00
CA GLU A 172 -4.18 -6.01 -7.43
C GLU A 172 -5.17 -4.96 -7.92
N TRP A 173 -5.12 -4.63 -9.21
CA TRP A 173 -6.16 -3.84 -9.85
C TRP A 173 -7.37 -4.72 -10.13
N LEU A 174 -8.56 -4.25 -9.79
CA LEU A 174 -9.80 -5.00 -9.96
C LEU A 174 -10.34 -5.00 -11.40
N ASP A 175 -9.71 -4.24 -12.30
CA ASP A 175 -10.03 -4.21 -13.72
C ASP A 175 -9.27 -5.28 -14.54
N GLY A 176 -8.52 -6.16 -13.87
CA GLY A 176 -7.82 -7.28 -14.49
C GLY A 176 -6.51 -6.92 -15.20
N GLN A 177 -6.09 -5.65 -15.17
CA GLN A 177 -4.79 -5.27 -15.73
C GLN A 177 -3.62 -5.68 -14.81
N PRO A 178 -2.47 -6.09 -15.39
CA PRO A 178 -1.30 -6.46 -14.61
C PRO A 178 -0.74 -5.27 -13.80
N LYS A 179 -0.05 -5.61 -12.69
CA LYS A 179 0.58 -4.65 -11.76
C LYS A 179 1.69 -3.84 -12.40
#